data_AF-K1U7R7-F1
#
_entry.id   AF-K1U7R7-F1
#
_cell.length_a   1.000
_cell.length_b   1.000
_cell.length_c   1.000
_cell.angle_alpha   90.00
_cell.angle_beta   90.00
_cell.angle_gamma   90.00
#
_symmetry.space_group_name_H-M   'P 1'
#
loop_
_entity.id
_entity.type
_entity.pdbx_description
1 polymer ?
#
loop_
_entity_poly.entity_id
_entity_poly.type
_entity_poly.pdbx_seq_one_letter_code
_entity_poly.pdbx_strand_id
1 'polypeptide(L)'
;MTFLGFSKDDIERVCYLVAHHHTYTDDMSPDYRILIEADFIVNAFEDSLDKKAVSAARKNIFRTETGKKLLDEMYLEKHCEE
;
A
#
# COMPACT_ATOMS: atom_id res chain seq x y z
N MET A 1 6.66 -0.80 23.16
CA MET A 1 7.23 0.32 22.39
C MET A 1 7.75 1.44 23.30
N THR A 2 7.10 1.78 24.43
CA THR A 2 7.65 2.77 25.38
C THR A 2 9.03 2.41 25.93
N PHE A 3 9.25 1.13 26.27
CA PHE A 3 10.57 0.64 26.69
C PHE A 3 11.65 0.68 25.59
N LEU A 4 11.24 0.83 24.32
CA LEU A 4 12.13 1.01 23.17
C LEU A 4 12.43 2.50 22.89
N GLY A 5 11.88 3.40 23.71
CA GLY A 5 12.14 4.85 23.59
C GLY A 5 11.23 5.61 22.62
N PHE A 6 10.18 4.99 22.07
CA PHE A 6 9.23 5.69 21.20
C PHE A 6 8.34 6.67 21.99
N SER A 7 8.02 7.81 21.38
CA SER A 7 7.06 8.76 21.94
C SER A 7 5.66 8.14 22.01
N LYS A 8 4.81 8.65 22.90
CA LYS A 8 3.42 8.17 22.98
C LYS A 8 2.67 8.42 21.66
N ASP A 9 2.88 9.59 21.06
CA ASP A 9 2.24 9.98 19.80
C ASP A 9 2.62 9.03 18.65
N ASP A 10 3.90 8.62 18.55
CA ASP A 10 4.34 7.65 17.55
C ASP A 10 3.69 6.27 17.77
N ILE A 11 3.59 5.85 19.04
CA ILE A 11 2.97 4.57 19.40
C ILE A 11 1.49 4.59 19.04
N GLU A 12 0.77 5.64 19.43
CA GLU A 12 -0.65 5.82 19.11
C GLU A 12 -0.87 5.86 17.59
N ARG A 13 0.01 6.55 16.87
CA ARG A 13 -0.04 6.62 15.41
C ARG A 13 0.16 5.26 14.74
N VAL A 14 1.18 4.51 15.16
CA VAL A 14 1.44 3.15 14.66
C VAL A 14 0.28 2.21 15.01
N CYS A 15 -0.23 2.26 16.24
CA CYS A 15 -1.39 1.47 16.64
C CYS A 15 -2.62 1.80 15.80
N TYR A 16 -2.87 3.09 15.50
CA TYR A 16 -3.94 3.51 14.60
C TYR A 16 -3.76 2.92 13.19
N LEU A 17 -2.56 3.04 12.60
CA LEU A 17 -2.28 2.50 11.27
C LEU A 17 -2.54 0.99 11.21
N VAL A 18 -1.98 0.24 12.17
CA VAL A 18 -2.15 -1.22 12.24
C VAL A 18 -3.62 -1.61 12.44
N ALA A 19 -4.37 -0.90 13.27
CA ALA A 19 -5.77 -1.25 13.53
C ALA A 19 -6.72 -0.99 12.35
N HIS A 20 -6.38 -0.06 11.44
CA HIS A 20 -7.34 0.44 10.44
C HIS A 20 -7.01 0.09 8.98
N HIS A 21 -5.77 -0.32 8.64
CA HIS A 21 -5.26 -0.45 7.25
C HIS A 21 -6.03 -1.29 6.23
N HIS A 22 -7.10 -1.97 6.59
CA HIS A 22 -8.04 -2.54 5.61
C HIS A 22 -9.15 -1.57 5.19
N THR A 23 -9.14 -0.33 5.68
CA THR A 23 -10.16 0.69 5.37
C THR A 23 -9.57 1.77 4.47
N TYR A 24 -10.08 1.84 3.24
CA TYR A 24 -9.74 2.89 2.29
C TYR A 24 -10.65 4.12 2.46
N THR A 25 -10.06 5.31 2.56
CA THR A 25 -10.75 6.61 2.45
C THR A 25 -9.98 7.54 1.50
N ASP A 26 -10.67 8.48 0.85
CA ASP A 26 -10.00 9.41 -0.08
C ASP A 26 -9.13 10.45 0.64
N ASP A 27 -9.44 10.75 1.90
CA ASP A 27 -8.83 11.79 2.74
C ASP A 27 -7.83 11.29 3.79
N MET A 28 -7.35 10.05 3.66
CA MET A 28 -6.34 9.51 4.58
C MET A 28 -5.01 10.28 4.52
N SER A 29 -4.30 10.29 5.64
CA SER A 29 -2.98 10.89 5.74
C SER A 29 -1.92 10.16 4.89
N PRO A 30 -0.79 10.81 4.55
CA PRO A 30 0.20 10.25 3.64
C PRO A 30 0.83 8.92 4.08
N ASP A 31 1.16 8.78 5.34
CA ASP A 31 1.71 7.55 5.93
C ASP A 31 0.71 6.39 5.88
N TYR A 32 -0.58 6.67 6.08
CA TYR A 32 -1.63 5.68 6.01
C TYR A 32 -1.84 5.19 4.57
N ARG A 33 -1.78 6.11 3.61
CA ARG A 33 -1.79 5.80 2.17
C ARG A 33 -0.63 4.89 1.78
N ILE A 34 0.58 5.23 2.21
CA ILE A 34 1.78 4.45 1.89
C ILE A 34 1.65 3.02 2.43
N LEU A 35 1.15 2.86 3.65
CA LEU A 35 0.95 1.53 4.25
C LEU A 35 -0.03 0.68 3.42
N ILE A 36 -1.19 1.24 3.07
CA ILE A 36 -2.23 0.51 2.30
C ILE A 36 -1.73 0.14 0.90
N GLU A 37 -1.04 1.06 0.22
CA GLU A 37 -0.51 0.79 -1.12
C GLU A 37 0.59 -0.28 -1.08
N ALA A 38 1.46 -0.26 -0.07
CA ALA A 38 2.51 -1.27 0.11
C ALA A 38 1.93 -2.66 0.44
N ASP A 39 0.95 -2.72 1.34
CA ASP A 39 0.23 -3.95 1.70
C ASP A 39 -0.45 -4.56 0.46
N PHE A 40 -1.13 -3.73 -0.35
CA PHE A 40 -1.74 -4.18 -1.59
C PHE A 40 -0.74 -4.80 -2.55
N ILE A 41 0.45 -4.21 -2.72
CA ILE A 41 1.46 -4.72 -3.67
C ILE A 41 1.90 -6.14 -3.31
N VAL A 42 2.11 -6.43 -2.03
CA VAL A 42 2.50 -7.79 -1.58
C VAL A 42 1.32 -8.75 -1.68
N ASN A 43 0.13 -8.34 -1.24
CA ASN A 43 -1.07 -9.17 -1.34
C ASN A 43 -1.40 -9.53 -2.80
N ALA A 44 -1.15 -8.62 -3.75
CA ALA A 44 -1.33 -8.90 -5.17
C ALA A 44 -0.42 -10.03 -5.68
N PHE A 45 0.80 -10.14 -5.14
CA PHE A 45 1.72 -11.24 -5.43
C PHE A 45 1.27 -12.53 -4.78
N GLU A 46 0.95 -12.49 -3.48
CA GLU A 46 0.55 -13.66 -2.69
C GLU A 46 -0.73 -14.32 -3.23
N ASP A 47 -1.71 -13.50 -3.60
CA ASP A 47 -2.99 -13.96 -4.16
C ASP A 47 -2.93 -14.21 -5.67
N SER A 48 -1.78 -13.98 -6.32
CA SER A 48 -1.60 -14.09 -7.78
C SER A 48 -2.69 -13.34 -8.56
N LEU A 49 -2.96 -12.09 -8.18
CA LEU A 49 -4.02 -11.29 -8.79
C LEU A 49 -3.78 -11.07 -10.28
N ASP A 50 -4.85 -11.11 -11.06
CA ASP A 50 -4.77 -10.89 -12.50
C ASP A 50 -4.53 -9.40 -12.84
N LYS A 51 -4.05 -9.14 -14.06
CA LYS A 51 -3.79 -7.75 -14.52
C LYS A 51 -5.03 -6.86 -14.46
N LYS A 52 -6.24 -7.44 -14.53
CA LYS A 52 -7.49 -6.68 -14.52
C LYS A 52 -7.81 -6.17 -13.12
N ALA A 53 -7.63 -7.01 -12.09
CA ALA A 53 -7.75 -6.67 -10.69
C ALA A 53 -6.69 -5.63 -10.31
N VAL A 54 -5.45 -5.83 -10.71
CA VAL A 54 -4.36 -4.87 -10.47
C VAL A 54 -4.64 -3.52 -11.15
N SER A 55 -5.11 -3.51 -12.40
CA SER A 55 -5.47 -2.27 -13.09
C SER A 55 -6.63 -1.53 -12.40
N ALA A 56 -7.62 -2.25 -11.87
CA ALA A 56 -8.72 -1.65 -11.12
C ALA A 56 -8.22 -1.02 -9.81
N ALA A 57 -7.35 -1.71 -9.07
CA ALA A 57 -6.73 -1.18 -7.87
C ALA A 57 -5.87 0.04 -8.17
N ARG A 58 -5.04 0.02 -9.22
CA ARG A 58 -4.24 1.18 -9.65
C ARG A 58 -5.09 2.43 -9.85
N LYS A 59 -6.28 2.27 -10.44
CA LYS A 59 -7.21 3.39 -10.68
C LYS A 59 -7.90 3.85 -9.40
N ASN A 60 -8.40 2.90 -8.60
CA ASN A 60 -9.33 3.22 -7.53
C ASN A 60 -8.65 3.42 -6.17
N ILE A 61 -7.50 2.80 -5.93
CA ILE A 61 -6.83 2.72 -4.62
C ILE A 61 -5.53 3.54 -4.62
N PHE A 62 -4.71 3.41 -5.66
CA PHE A 62 -3.37 4.02 -5.68
C PHE A 62 -3.44 5.52 -5.97
N ARG A 63 -2.74 6.30 -5.15
CA ARG A 63 -2.62 7.76 -5.22
C ARG A 63 -1.18 8.22 -5.24
N THR A 64 -0.26 7.55 -4.54
CA THR A 64 1.15 7.96 -4.57
C THR A 64 1.80 7.61 -5.90
N GLU A 65 2.73 8.47 -6.37
CA GLU A 65 3.46 8.21 -7.61
C GLU A 65 4.39 7.01 -7.48
N THR A 66 5.03 6.83 -6.32
CA THR A 66 5.88 5.67 -6.03
C THR A 66 5.08 4.38 -6.03
N GLY A 67 3.93 4.33 -5.37
CA GLY A 67 3.07 3.15 -5.32
C GLY A 67 2.55 2.77 -6.71
N LYS A 68 2.09 3.75 -7.51
CA LYS A 68 1.67 3.50 -8.90
C LYS A 68 2.81 2.94 -9.75
N LYS A 69 3.99 3.55 -9.65
CA LYS A 69 5.17 3.13 -10.42
C LYS A 69 5.58 1.69 -10.07
N LEU A 70 5.67 1.36 -8.77
CA LEU A 70 6.00 0.00 -8.33
C LEU A 70 4.95 -1.02 -8.80
N LEU A 71 3.67 -0.67 -8.70
CA LEU A 71 2.58 -1.53 -9.17
C LEU A 71 2.65 -1.76 -10.70
N ASP A 72 2.98 -0.72 -11.46
CA ASP A 72 3.14 -0.79 -12.91
C ASP A 72 4.30 -1.72 -13.30
N GLU A 73 5.48 -1.48 -12.74
CA GLU A 73 6.71 -2.25 -13.00
C GLU A 73 6.54 -3.74 -12.66
N MET A 74 5.85 -4.04 -11.55
CA MET A 74 5.69 -5.42 -11.09
C MET A 74 4.63 -6.21 -11.87
N TYR A 75 3.55 -5.57 -12.33
CA TYR A 75 2.36 -6.31 -12.80
C TYR A 75 1.81 -5.88 -14.16
N LEU A 76 1.96 -4.62 -14.56
CA LEU A 76 1.23 -4.07 -15.71
C LEU A 76 2.13 -3.84 -16.92
N GLU A 77 3.40 -3.50 -16.71
CA GLU A 77 4.38 -3.40 -17.78
C GLU A 77 4.60 -4.76 -18.45
N LYS A 78 4.93 -4.71 -19.75
CA LYS A 78 5.39 -5.88 -20.49
C LYS A 78 6.90 -5.89 -20.41
N HIS A 79 7.45 -6.83 -19.66
CA HIS A 79 8.86 -7.18 -19.80
C HIS A 79 8.96 -8.01 -21.08
N CYS A 80 9.63 -7.47 -22.11
CA CYS A 80 10.05 -8.30 -23.22
C CYS A 80 11.07 -9.30 -22.68
N GLU A 81 10.70 -10.58 -22.61
CA GLU A 81 11.68 -11.64 -22.48
C GLU A 81 12.46 -11.70 -23.80
N GLU A 82 13.78 -11.52 -23.73
CA GLU A 82 14.72 -11.75 -24.83
C GLU A 82 14.80 -13.24 -25.20
#